data_AF-A0A821DSA8-F1
#
_entry.id   AF-A0A821DSA8-F1
#
_cell.length_a   1.000
_cell.length_b   1.000
_cell.length_c   1.000
_cell.angle_alpha   90.00
_cell.angle_beta   90.00
_cell.angle_gamma   90.00
#
_symmetry.space_group_name_H-M   'P 1'
#
loop_
_entity.id
_entity.type
_entity.pdbx_description
1 polymer ?
#
loop_
_entity_poly.entity_id
_entity_poly.type
_entity_poly.pdbx_seq_one_letter_code
_entity_poly.pdbx_strand_id
1 'polypeptide(L)'
;IETHEVYDSLSGTFQWKLCEYQNSCIIYIRDERTSYRVFLVTCGSMGRNVVSLIHDLPQTYCVYVHCADVLYNEEWAKSHSKVRVVCNNDDQYLLPLFAVDMAHVYIDRGNALMNAG
;
A
#
# COMPACT_ATOMS: atom_id res chain seq x y z
N ILE A 1 25.10 0.04 -16.33
CA ILE A 1 24.34 -1.16 -15.90
C ILE A 1 24.55 -1.39 -14.41
N GLU A 2 25.80 -1.44 -13.92
CA GLU A 2 26.12 -1.57 -12.47
C GLU A 2 25.59 -0.43 -11.57
N THR A 3 25.48 0.81 -12.07
CA THR A 3 25.00 1.94 -11.24
C THR A 3 23.50 1.88 -10.94
N HIS A 4 22.68 1.28 -11.81
CA HIS A 4 21.24 1.15 -11.58
C HIS A 4 20.93 0.07 -10.54
N GLU A 5 21.59 -1.08 -10.60
CA GLU A 5 21.38 -2.17 -9.63
C GLU A 5 21.90 -1.80 -8.22
N VAL A 6 23.00 -1.05 -8.15
CA VAL A 6 23.50 -0.48 -6.89
C VAL A 6 22.56 0.62 -6.37
N TYR A 7 22.01 1.47 -7.23
CA TYR A 7 20.97 2.41 -6.82
C TYR A 7 19.69 1.71 -6.38
N ASP A 8 19.26 0.64 -7.05
CA ASP A 8 18.03 -0.08 -6.73
C ASP A 8 18.15 -0.83 -5.40
N SER A 9 19.34 -1.36 -5.11
CA SER A 9 19.65 -2.01 -3.83
C SER A 9 19.87 -1.01 -2.68
N LEU A 10 20.43 0.18 -2.95
CA LEU A 10 20.67 1.24 -1.95
C LEU A 10 19.44 2.13 -1.70
N SER A 11 18.64 2.43 -2.74
CA SER A 11 17.42 3.23 -2.65
C SER A 11 16.24 2.44 -2.08
N GLY A 12 16.34 1.11 -2.02
CA GLY A 12 15.23 0.25 -1.60
C GLY A 12 14.08 0.32 -2.61
N THR A 13 14.34 -0.19 -3.82
CA THR A 13 13.38 -0.20 -4.92
C THR A 13 12.06 -0.84 -4.51
N PHE A 14 10.96 -0.14 -4.82
CA PHE A 14 9.62 -0.67 -4.62
C PHE A 14 9.43 -1.98 -5.39
N GLN A 15 9.02 -3.01 -4.66
CA GLN A 15 8.60 -4.26 -5.28
C GLN A 15 7.12 -4.17 -5.61
N TRP A 16 6.83 -3.99 -6.90
CA TRP A 16 5.46 -4.02 -7.40
C TRP A 16 5.01 -5.48 -7.58
N LYS A 17 3.84 -5.80 -7.00
CA LYS A 17 3.16 -7.06 -7.22
C LYS A 17 1.75 -6.79 -7.68
N LEU A 18 1.44 -7.16 -8.93
CA LEU A 18 0.07 -7.24 -9.39
C LEU A 18 -0.54 -8.56 -8.88
N CYS A 19 -1.74 -8.47 -8.33
CA CYS A 19 -2.53 -9.62 -7.93
C CYS A 19 -3.73 -9.77 -8.83
N GLU A 20 -3.80 -10.88 -9.57
CA GLU A 20 -4.96 -11.19 -10.41
C GLU A 20 -6.11 -11.80 -9.61
N TYR A 21 -5.80 -12.42 -8.47
CA TYR A 21 -6.77 -13.16 -7.66
C TYR A 21 -6.71 -12.71 -6.19
N GLN A 22 -7.87 -12.68 -5.54
CA GLN A 22 -8.00 -12.32 -4.13
C GLN A 22 -7.09 -13.16 -3.23
N ASN A 23 -7.14 -14.49 -3.37
CA ASN A 23 -6.38 -15.40 -2.49
C ASN A 23 -4.86 -15.23 -2.65
N SER A 24 -4.37 -15.04 -3.87
CA SER A 24 -2.93 -14.85 -4.09
C SER A 24 -2.46 -13.53 -3.46
N CYS A 25 -3.29 -12.49 -3.50
CA CYS A 25 -2.96 -11.23 -2.86
C CYS A 25 -2.92 -11.33 -1.34
N ILE A 26 -3.90 -12.03 -0.73
CA ILE A 26 -3.94 -12.24 0.71
C ILE A 26 -2.72 -13.05 1.18
N ILE A 27 -2.40 -14.16 0.50
CA ILE A 27 -1.24 -14.99 0.84
C ILE A 27 0.05 -14.18 0.70
N TYR A 28 0.20 -13.42 -0.40
CA TYR A 28 1.39 -12.61 -0.61
C TYR A 28 1.61 -11.58 0.50
N ILE A 29 0.55 -10.85 0.88
CA ILE A 29 0.65 -9.81 1.91
C ILE A 29 0.80 -10.42 3.30
N ARG A 30 -0.01 -11.43 3.63
CA ARG A 30 -0.07 -12.02 4.96
C ARG A 30 1.15 -12.89 5.26
N ASP A 31 1.56 -13.73 4.31
CA ASP A 31 2.47 -14.85 4.55
C ASP A 31 3.87 -14.57 3.96
N GLU A 32 3.98 -13.90 2.80
CA GLU A 32 5.26 -13.71 2.10
C GLU A 32 5.94 -12.36 2.36
N ARG A 33 5.23 -11.40 2.97
CA ARG A 33 5.68 -10.01 3.15
C ARG A 33 5.55 -9.49 4.58
N THR A 34 5.68 -10.37 5.57
CA THR A 34 5.57 -10.07 7.01
C THR A 34 6.57 -9.03 7.52
N SER A 35 7.74 -8.91 6.90
CA SER A 35 8.79 -7.95 7.28
C SER A 35 8.79 -6.64 6.45
N TYR A 36 7.80 -6.46 5.57
CA TYR A 36 7.72 -5.31 4.67
C TYR A 36 6.60 -4.36 5.08
N ARG A 37 6.71 -3.09 4.67
CA ARG A 37 5.54 -2.19 4.63
C ARG A 37 4.89 -2.35 3.25
N VAL A 38 3.60 -2.69 3.25
CA VAL A 38 2.80 -2.93 2.05
C VAL A 38 1.83 -1.78 1.88
N PHE A 39 1.89 -1.16 0.70
CA PHE A 39 0.89 -0.23 0.21
C PHE A 39 -0.01 -0.99 -0.75
N LEU A 40 -1.32 -1.01 -0.49
CA LEU A 40 -2.28 -1.70 -1.35
C LEU A 40 -3.11 -0.69 -2.12
N VAL A 41 -3.06 -0.77 -3.45
CA VAL A 41 -4.03 -0.13 -4.33
C VAL A 41 -5.02 -1.20 -4.78
N THR A 42 -6.32 -0.94 -4.61
CA THR A 42 -7.37 -1.92 -4.93
C THR A 42 -8.61 -1.23 -5.48
N CYS A 43 -9.60 -2.02 -5.90
CA CYS A 43 -10.82 -1.51 -6.49
C CYS A 43 -12.08 -2.22 -5.96
N GLY A 44 -13.14 -1.44 -5.80
CA GLY A 44 -14.52 -1.89 -5.60
C GLY A 44 -14.69 -3.09 -4.67
N SER A 45 -15.39 -4.12 -5.16
CA SER A 45 -15.71 -5.34 -4.40
C SER A 45 -14.49 -6.18 -4.03
N MET A 46 -13.48 -6.26 -4.91
CA MET A 46 -12.24 -6.99 -4.61
C MET A 46 -11.52 -6.38 -3.42
N GLY A 47 -11.45 -5.04 -3.38
CA GLY A 47 -10.89 -4.30 -2.26
C GLY A 47 -11.58 -4.63 -0.95
N ARG A 48 -12.92 -4.63 -0.93
CA ARG A 48 -13.67 -4.98 0.28
C ARG A 48 -13.33 -6.36 0.81
N ASN A 49 -13.25 -7.36 -0.07
CA ASN A 49 -12.97 -8.73 0.33
C ASN A 49 -11.52 -8.93 0.81
N VAL A 50 -10.54 -8.35 0.11
CA VAL A 50 -9.12 -8.47 0.49
C VAL A 50 -8.86 -7.68 1.78
N VAL A 51 -9.23 -6.39 1.82
CA VAL A 51 -8.89 -5.47 2.90
C VAL A 51 -9.50 -5.92 4.23
N SER A 52 -10.73 -6.43 4.23
CA SER A 52 -11.36 -6.96 5.44
C SER A 52 -10.53 -8.07 6.12
N LEU A 53 -9.70 -8.79 5.37
CA LEU A 53 -8.88 -9.90 5.87
C LEU A 53 -7.44 -9.51 6.24
N ILE A 54 -6.95 -8.36 5.77
CA ILE A 54 -5.54 -7.96 5.94
C ILE A 54 -5.37 -6.60 6.64
N HIS A 55 -6.41 -5.79 6.80
CA HIS A 55 -6.27 -4.41 7.26
C HIS A 55 -5.61 -4.30 8.65
N ASP A 56 -5.83 -5.25 9.54
CA ASP A 56 -5.22 -5.26 10.87
C ASP A 56 -3.75 -5.70 10.88
N LEU A 57 -3.26 -6.29 9.79
CA LEU A 57 -1.90 -6.82 9.73
C LEU A 57 -0.86 -5.69 9.82
N PRO A 58 0.18 -5.80 10.65
CA PRO A 58 1.18 -4.75 10.81
C PRO A 58 1.88 -4.34 9.51
N GLN A 59 2.10 -5.30 8.60
CA GLN A 59 2.70 -5.05 7.30
C GLN A 59 1.81 -4.25 6.36
N THR A 60 0.48 -4.32 6.50
CA THR A 60 -0.43 -3.50 5.70
C THR A 60 -0.36 -2.08 6.24
N TYR A 61 0.29 -1.19 5.50
CA TYR A 61 0.60 0.16 5.95
C TYR A 61 -0.51 1.14 5.56
N CYS A 62 -0.86 1.18 4.28
CA CYS A 62 -1.91 2.04 3.74
C CYS A 62 -2.66 1.34 2.61
N VAL A 63 -3.96 1.62 2.51
CA VAL A 63 -4.85 1.09 1.47
C VAL A 63 -5.49 2.26 0.72
N TYR A 64 -5.49 2.18 -0.60
CA TYR A 64 -6.11 3.14 -1.51
C TYR A 64 -7.13 2.41 -2.38
N VAL A 65 -8.35 2.94 -2.45
CA VAL A 65 -9.44 2.30 -3.17
C VAL A 65 -9.87 3.17 -4.33
N HIS A 66 -9.70 2.66 -5.55
CA HIS A 66 -10.22 3.29 -6.75
C HIS A 66 -11.49 2.57 -7.23
N CYS A 67 -12.64 3.24 -7.21
CA CYS A 67 -13.92 2.66 -7.63
C CYS A 67 -14.91 3.72 -8.11
N ALA A 68 -15.85 3.32 -8.96
CA ALA A 68 -16.90 4.21 -9.46
C ALA A 68 -17.91 4.61 -8.36
N ASP A 69 -18.30 3.67 -7.50
CA ASP A 69 -19.28 3.91 -6.42
C ASP A 69 -18.58 4.37 -5.14
N VAL A 70 -18.14 5.63 -5.13
CA VAL A 70 -17.35 6.20 -4.03
C VAL A 70 -18.15 6.20 -2.73
N LEU A 71 -19.38 6.71 -2.73
CA LEU A 71 -20.20 6.87 -1.52
C LEU A 71 -20.41 5.55 -0.77
N TYR A 72 -20.75 4.48 -1.48
CA TYR A 72 -20.93 3.17 -0.87
C TYR A 72 -19.62 2.63 -0.24
N ASN A 73 -18.50 2.81 -0.94
CA ASN A 73 -17.21 2.31 -0.46
C ASN A 73 -16.59 3.20 0.62
N GLU A 74 -16.91 4.49 0.67
CA GLU A 74 -16.51 5.39 1.76
C GLU A 74 -17.13 4.97 3.09
N GLU A 75 -18.43 4.62 3.12
CA GLU A 75 -19.06 4.11 4.34
C GLU A 75 -18.40 2.82 4.84
N TRP A 76 -18.09 1.89 3.94
CA TRP A 76 -17.32 0.68 4.28
C TRP A 76 -15.90 1.01 4.76
N ALA A 77 -15.24 2.01 4.15
CA ALA A 77 -13.88 2.39 4.51
C ALA A 77 -13.76 2.98 5.92
N LYS A 78 -14.83 3.59 6.46
CA LYS A 78 -14.83 4.15 7.83
C LYS A 78 -14.52 3.13 8.92
N SER A 79 -14.80 1.84 8.69
CA SER A 79 -14.44 0.77 9.63
C SER A 79 -13.01 0.24 9.46
N HIS A 80 -12.24 0.78 8.51
CA HIS A 80 -10.90 0.30 8.16
C HIS A 80 -9.90 1.46 8.23
N SER A 81 -9.30 1.68 9.40
CA SER A 81 -8.45 2.85 9.70
C SER A 81 -7.25 3.07 8.76
N LYS A 82 -6.81 2.01 8.06
CA LYS A 82 -5.70 2.08 7.09
C LYS A 82 -6.13 2.41 5.67
N VAL A 83 -7.43 2.52 5.41
CA VAL A 83 -7.94 3.04 4.14
C VAL A 83 -7.78 4.56 4.15
N ARG A 84 -6.89 5.06 3.28
CA ARG A 84 -6.55 6.48 3.19
C ARG A 84 -7.55 7.25 2.34
N VAL A 85 -8.01 6.64 1.27
CA VAL A 85 -8.88 7.28 0.29
C VAL A 85 -9.71 6.24 -0.45
N VAL A 86 -10.95 6.62 -0.73
CA VAL A 86 -11.83 5.99 -1.72
C VAL A 86 -12.12 7.06 -2.76
N CYS A 87 -11.84 6.78 -4.04
CA CYS A 87 -11.99 7.78 -5.09
C CYS A 87 -12.32 7.14 -6.44
N ASN A 88 -12.80 7.95 -7.38
CA ASN A 88 -13.03 7.58 -8.78
C ASN A 88 -12.12 8.37 -9.75
N ASN A 89 -11.17 9.13 -9.21
CA ASN A 89 -10.17 9.90 -9.93
C ASN A 89 -8.85 9.75 -9.18
N ASP A 90 -8.04 8.79 -9.63
CA ASP A 90 -6.75 8.47 -9.03
C ASP A 90 -5.72 9.59 -9.19
N ASP A 91 -5.68 10.25 -10.34
CA ASP A 91 -4.78 11.39 -10.60
C ASP A 91 -4.96 12.51 -9.59
N GLN A 92 -6.21 12.83 -9.25
CA GLN A 92 -6.52 13.94 -8.35
C GLN A 92 -6.33 13.57 -6.87
N TYR A 93 -6.65 12.34 -6.47
CA TYR A 93 -6.78 11.98 -5.05
C TYR A 93 -5.83 10.87 -4.60
N LEU A 94 -5.66 9.81 -5.39
CA LEU A 94 -4.90 8.63 -4.98
C LEU A 94 -3.39 8.84 -5.16
N LEU A 95 -2.95 9.23 -6.36
CA LEU A 95 -1.53 9.33 -6.68
C LEU A 95 -0.80 10.38 -5.82
N PRO A 96 -1.37 11.57 -5.54
CA PRO A 96 -0.72 12.53 -4.67
C PRO A 96 -0.56 12.02 -3.23
N LEU A 97 -1.61 11.40 -2.67
CA LEU A 97 -1.56 10.83 -1.32
C LEU A 97 -0.55 9.68 -1.23
N PHE A 98 -0.56 8.79 -2.22
CA PHE A 98 0.39 7.70 -2.31
C PHE A 98 1.84 8.22 -2.33
N ALA A 99 2.15 9.23 -3.14
CA ALA A 99 3.48 9.82 -3.19
C ALA A 99 3.93 10.40 -1.85
N VAL A 100 3.03 11.09 -1.13
CA VAL A 100 3.30 11.64 0.20
C VAL A 100 3.57 10.55 1.23
N ASP A 101 2.69 9.55 1.31
CA ASP A 101 2.85 8.45 2.27
C ASP A 101 4.13 7.65 2.01
N MET A 102 4.53 7.50 0.74
CA MET A 102 5.78 6.86 0.35
C MET A 102 7.00 7.67 0.77
N ALA A 103 6.98 8.99 0.57
CA ALA A 103 8.05 9.87 1.03
C ALA A 103 8.22 9.81 2.56
N HIS A 104 7.12 9.78 3.31
CA HIS A 104 7.16 9.61 4.76
C HIS A 104 7.83 8.30 5.18
N VAL A 105 7.53 7.17 4.51
CA VAL A 105 8.18 5.90 4.84
C VAL A 105 9.69 5.92 4.58
N TYR A 106 10.15 6.61 3.54
CA TYR A 106 11.59 6.78 3.32
C TYR A 106 12.25 7.65 4.38
N ILE A 107 11.60 8.74 4.79
CA ILE A 107 12.08 9.60 5.87
C ILE A 107 12.18 8.81 7.18
N ASP A 108 11.14 8.06 7.54
CA ASP A 108 11.14 7.18 8.72
C ASP A 108 12.31 6.20 8.69
N ARG A 109 12.54 5.56 7.55
CA ARG A 109 13.64 4.61 7.38
C ARG A 109 14.99 5.29 7.51
N GLY A 110 15.17 6.47 6.91
CA GLY A 110 16.39 7.27 7.04
C GLY A 110 16.67 7.65 8.48
N ASN A 111 15.65 8.14 9.21
CA ASN A 111 15.76 8.49 10.62
C ASN A 111 16.09 7.27 11.49
N ALA A 112 15.46 6.12 11.24
CA ALA A 112 15.75 4.89 11.96
C ALA A 112 17.21 4.42 11.76
N LEU A 113 17.75 4.56 10.55
CA LEU A 113 19.14 4.24 10.26
C LEU A 113 20.12 5.20 10.96
N MET A 114 19.82 6.50 10.96
CA MET A 114 20.65 7.50 11.66
C MET A 114 20.67 7.30 13.17
N ASN A 115 19.56 6.86 13.77
CA ASN A 115 19.47 6.63 15.21
C ASN A 115 20.06 5.28 15.67
N ALA A 116 20.31 4.36 14.73
CA ALA A 116 20.86 3.03 15.02
C ALA A 116 22.40 2.97 14.90
N GLY A 117 23.04 4.00 14.32
CA GLY A 117 24.49 4.16 14.23
C GLY A 117 25.03 5.10 15.30
#